data_AF-A0A644TF86-F1
#
_entry.id   AF-A0A644TF86-F1
#
_cell.length_a   1.000
_cell.length_b   1.000
_cell.length_c   1.000
_cell.angle_alpha   90.00
_cell.angle_beta   90.00
_cell.angle_gamma   90.00
#
_symmetry.space_group_name_H-M   'P 1'
#
loop_
_entity.id
_entity.type
_entity.pdbx_description
1 polymer ?
#
loop_
_entity_poly.entity_id
_entity_poly.type
_entity_poly.pdbx_seq_one_letter_code
_entity_poly.pdbx_strand_id
1 'polypeptide(L)'
;MNYKKYTLFLILSIFVAFISGCNKHTNEIEPVSVTESHYYSLMHSVFNFEYHNKLWEYQNVVEHALKAETALDLSYLHGLLEGYTYDNAQIILLINSTNKPNMPQTFDKIVVTELQESAVTVIVELNEYLKNLVKETEEIESLKSRHEELMTISELLDEISYIELDKATKDQIEIYKVNSQKIMDIIN
;
A
#
# COMPACT_ATOMS: atom_id res chain seq x y z
N MET A 1 59.59 26.17 -47.56
CA MET A 1 58.81 25.16 -46.83
C MET A 1 58.26 25.76 -45.53
N ASN A 2 56.93 25.87 -45.42
CA ASN A 2 56.22 26.60 -44.36
C ASN A 2 55.99 25.74 -43.10
N TYR A 3 57.05 25.14 -42.54
CA TYR A 3 56.93 24.26 -41.36
C TYR A 3 56.21 24.91 -40.17
N LYS A 4 56.38 26.23 -39.97
CA LYS A 4 55.70 26.98 -38.91
C LYS A 4 54.17 26.98 -39.02
N LYS A 5 53.62 27.01 -40.25
CA LYS A 5 52.15 26.99 -40.47
C LYS A 5 51.55 25.63 -40.17
N TYR A 6 52.27 24.55 -40.50
CA TYR A 6 51.81 23.19 -40.23
C TYR A 6 51.90 22.82 -38.75
N THR A 7 52.93 23.27 -38.03
CA THR A 7 52.99 23.10 -36.56
C THR A 7 51.88 23.86 -35.84
N LEU A 8 51.53 25.07 -36.28
CA LEU A 8 50.44 25.83 -35.67
C LEU A 8 49.09 25.12 -35.88
N PHE A 9 48.86 24.57 -37.09
CA PHE A 9 47.65 23.81 -37.41
C PHE A 9 47.55 22.50 -36.60
N LEU A 10 48.69 21.84 -36.37
CA LEU A 10 48.77 20.57 -35.65
C LEU A 10 48.58 20.75 -34.13
N ILE A 11 49.08 21.86 -33.57
CA ILE A 11 48.82 22.23 -32.18
C ILE A 11 47.35 22.61 -31.99
N LEU A 12 46.76 23.34 -32.96
CA LEU A 12 45.35 23.71 -32.93
C LEU A 12 44.43 22.49 -33.02
N SER A 13 44.77 21.48 -33.85
CA SER A 13 43.99 20.25 -33.97
C SER A 13 44.07 19.36 -32.72
N ILE A 14 45.20 19.35 -32.02
CA ILE A 14 45.33 18.66 -30.72
C ILE A 14 44.50 19.38 -29.65
N PHE A 15 44.47 20.72 -29.64
CA PHE A 15 43.64 21.47 -28.71
C PHE A 15 42.13 21.26 -28.94
N VAL A 16 41.68 21.24 -30.19
CA VAL A 16 40.28 20.92 -30.52
C VAL A 16 39.94 19.48 -30.11
N ALA A 17 40.84 18.51 -30.33
CA ALA A 17 40.64 17.12 -29.90
C ALA A 17 40.59 16.95 -28.37
N PHE A 18 41.37 17.73 -27.61
CA PHE A 18 41.33 17.72 -26.14
C PHE A 18 40.05 18.37 -25.57
N ILE A 19 39.49 19.38 -26.24
CA ILE A 19 38.23 20.01 -25.83
C ILE A 19 37.03 19.13 -26.23
N SER A 20 37.10 18.40 -27.35
CA SER A 20 36.08 17.43 -27.78
C SER A 20 36.12 16.09 -27.05
N GLY A 21 37.20 15.79 -26.32
CA GLY A 21 37.34 14.59 -25.48
C GLY A 21 36.56 14.64 -24.15
N CYS A 22 36.01 15.80 -23.79
CA CYS A 22 35.01 15.96 -22.73
C CYS A 22 33.59 16.06 -23.31
N ASN A 23 33.31 15.43 -24.44
CA ASN A 23 31.94 14.97 -24.68
C ASN A 23 31.67 13.85 -23.68
N LYS A 24 31.08 14.23 -22.54
CA LYS A 24 30.22 13.31 -21.80
C LYS A 24 29.33 12.63 -22.84
N HIS A 25 29.54 11.35 -23.04
CA HIS A 25 28.44 10.46 -23.35
C HIS A 25 27.48 10.58 -22.15
N THR A 26 26.64 11.61 -22.16
CA THR A 26 25.30 11.53 -21.59
C THR A 26 24.52 10.73 -22.64
N ASN A 27 24.71 9.42 -22.80
CA ASN A 27 24.17 8.42 -21.89
C ASN A 27 23.67 9.04 -20.58
N GLU A 28 22.54 9.72 -20.67
CA GLU A 28 21.57 9.72 -19.57
C GLU A 28 21.18 8.25 -19.33
N ILE A 29 22.10 7.47 -18.76
CA ILE A 29 21.71 6.49 -17.79
C ILE A 29 21.42 7.38 -16.60
N GLU A 30 20.16 7.83 -16.49
CA GLU A 30 19.68 8.41 -15.24
C GLU A 30 20.22 7.52 -14.13
N PRO A 31 20.97 8.07 -13.16
CA PRO A 31 21.23 7.31 -11.97
C PRO A 31 19.86 7.17 -11.31
N VAL A 32 19.15 6.06 -11.57
CA VAL A 32 18.11 5.59 -10.66
C VAL A 32 18.82 5.52 -9.33
N SER A 33 18.63 6.54 -8.51
CA SER A 33 19.51 6.76 -7.38
C SER A 33 19.31 5.57 -6.45
N VAL A 34 20.40 4.94 -6.01
CA VAL A 34 20.36 3.80 -5.09
C VAL A 34 19.49 4.14 -3.84
N THR A 35 19.38 5.43 -3.51
CA THR A 35 18.50 6.00 -2.50
C THR A 35 17.01 5.84 -2.80
N GLU A 36 16.57 6.03 -4.05
CA GLU A 36 15.18 5.80 -4.48
C GLU A 36 14.81 4.32 -4.35
N SER A 37 15.68 3.40 -4.80
CA SER A 37 15.42 1.97 -4.71
C SER A 37 15.24 1.48 -3.26
N HIS A 38 16.07 1.95 -2.31
CA HIS A 38 15.92 1.59 -0.90
C HIS A 38 14.67 2.21 -0.26
N TYR A 39 14.36 3.47 -0.59
CA TYR A 39 13.14 4.11 -0.11
C TYR A 39 11.89 3.36 -0.57
N TYR A 40 11.80 3.01 -1.86
CA TYR A 40 10.66 2.25 -2.38
C TYR A 40 10.55 0.86 -1.76
N SER A 41 11.67 0.14 -1.60
CA SER A 41 11.65 -1.16 -0.94
C SER A 41 11.15 -1.05 0.50
N LEU A 42 11.58 -0.04 1.26
CA LEU A 42 11.11 0.18 2.63
C LEU A 42 9.62 0.50 2.64
N MET A 43 9.17 1.42 1.77
CA MET A 43 7.76 1.81 1.68
C MET A 43 6.86 0.64 1.28
N HIS A 44 7.30 -0.20 0.34
CA HIS A 44 6.59 -1.42 -0.04
C HIS A 44 6.49 -2.41 1.13
N SER A 45 7.59 -2.66 1.84
CA SER A 45 7.59 -3.55 3.01
C SER A 45 6.70 -3.03 4.14
N VAL A 46 6.76 -1.72 4.44
CA VAL A 46 5.90 -1.10 5.45
C VAL A 46 4.45 -1.22 5.00
N PHE A 47 4.12 -0.81 3.78
CA PHE A 47 2.74 -0.90 3.29
C PHE A 47 2.18 -2.33 3.38
N ASN A 48 2.90 -3.32 2.86
CA ASN A 48 2.42 -4.70 2.90
C ASN A 48 2.29 -5.23 4.33
N PHE A 49 3.25 -4.93 5.20
CA PHE A 49 3.16 -5.33 6.61
C PHE A 49 1.90 -4.76 7.26
N GLU A 50 1.69 -3.45 7.12
CA GLU A 50 0.55 -2.77 7.74
C GLU A 50 -0.78 -3.22 7.12
N TYR A 51 -0.84 -3.37 5.80
CA TYR A 51 -2.01 -3.84 5.07
C TYR A 51 -2.44 -5.24 5.55
N HIS A 52 -1.53 -6.22 5.54
CA HIS A 52 -1.85 -7.58 5.96
C HIS A 52 -2.15 -7.65 7.46
N ASN A 53 -1.43 -6.88 8.27
CA ASN A 53 -1.71 -6.80 9.69
C ASN A 53 -3.13 -6.26 9.95
N LYS A 54 -3.61 -5.29 9.16
CA LYS A 54 -5.00 -4.83 9.28
C LYS A 54 -6.05 -5.84 8.88
N LEU A 55 -5.83 -6.55 7.78
CA LEU A 55 -6.74 -7.62 7.40
C LEU A 55 -6.79 -8.70 8.50
N TRP A 56 -5.63 -9.06 9.05
CA TRP A 56 -5.54 -10.01 10.16
C TRP A 56 -6.21 -9.52 11.44
N GLU A 57 -5.99 -8.27 11.85
CA GLU A 57 -6.65 -7.69 13.03
C GLU A 57 -8.18 -7.75 12.88
N TYR A 58 -8.69 -7.44 11.69
CA TYR A 58 -10.12 -7.55 11.39
C TYR A 58 -10.60 -9.00 11.54
N GLN A 59 -9.93 -9.94 10.90
CA GLN A 59 -10.26 -11.37 11.00
C GLN A 59 -10.24 -11.87 12.44
N ASN A 60 -9.24 -11.45 13.23
CA ASN A 60 -9.12 -11.81 14.63
C ASN A 60 -10.28 -11.27 15.46
N VAL A 61 -10.71 -10.02 15.24
CA VAL A 61 -11.90 -9.46 15.90
C VAL A 61 -13.15 -10.23 15.53
N VAL A 62 -13.36 -10.49 14.23
CA VAL A 62 -14.52 -11.26 13.75
C VAL A 62 -14.55 -12.65 14.37
N GLU A 63 -13.43 -13.36 14.39
CA GLU A 63 -13.35 -14.70 14.98
C GLU A 63 -13.80 -14.70 16.45
N HIS A 64 -13.39 -13.70 17.23
CA HIS A 64 -13.80 -13.57 18.63
C HIS A 64 -15.26 -13.12 18.77
N ALA A 65 -15.74 -12.23 17.90
CA ALA A 65 -17.14 -11.81 17.86
C ALA A 65 -18.09 -12.97 17.55
N LEU A 66 -17.74 -13.84 16.61
CA LEU A 66 -18.54 -15.01 16.22
C LEU A 66 -18.61 -16.09 17.31
N LYS A 67 -17.65 -16.10 18.25
CA LYS A 67 -17.54 -17.09 19.34
C LYS A 67 -17.97 -16.54 20.70
N ALA A 68 -18.36 -15.28 20.80
CA ALA A 68 -18.69 -14.65 22.07
C ALA A 68 -20.01 -15.20 22.66
N GLU A 69 -19.94 -15.77 23.87
CA GLU A 69 -21.10 -16.34 24.56
C GLU A 69 -21.31 -15.74 25.97
N THR A 70 -20.31 -15.04 26.50
CA THR A 70 -20.29 -14.53 27.86
C THR A 70 -19.90 -13.04 27.92
N ALA A 71 -20.20 -12.40 29.05
CA ALA A 71 -19.75 -11.03 29.32
C ALA A 71 -18.22 -10.89 29.37
N LEU A 72 -17.50 -11.97 29.70
CA LEU A 72 -16.04 -11.97 29.66
C LEU A 72 -15.54 -11.94 28.21
N ASP A 73 -16.18 -12.68 27.31
CA ASP A 73 -15.84 -12.66 25.88
C ASP A 73 -16.10 -11.28 25.29
N LEU A 74 -17.21 -10.63 25.66
CA LEU A 74 -17.49 -9.26 25.28
C LEU A 74 -16.44 -8.28 25.81
N SER A 75 -16.02 -8.43 27.07
CA SER A 75 -14.98 -7.56 27.65
C SER A 75 -13.64 -7.74 26.95
N TYR A 76 -13.30 -8.97 26.57
CA TYR A 76 -12.09 -9.27 25.82
C TYR A 76 -12.16 -8.71 24.39
N LEU A 77 -13.28 -8.93 23.69
CA LEU A 77 -13.54 -8.39 22.37
C LEU A 77 -13.48 -6.85 22.36
N HIS A 78 -14.05 -6.22 23.39
CA HIS A 78 -13.96 -4.78 23.58
C HIS A 78 -12.51 -4.32 23.72
N GLY A 79 -11.70 -4.99 24.55
CA GLY A 79 -10.27 -4.68 24.69
C GLY A 79 -9.47 -4.88 23.40
N LEU A 80 -9.77 -5.92 22.60
CA LEU A 80 -9.17 -6.12 21.27
C LEU A 80 -9.52 -4.97 20.33
N LEU A 81 -10.82 -4.63 20.26
CA LEU A 81 -11.32 -3.56 19.43
C LEU A 81 -10.72 -2.21 19.82
N GLU A 82 -10.63 -1.89 21.11
CA GLU A 82 -9.92 -0.69 21.59
C GLU A 82 -8.44 -0.72 21.17
N GLY A 83 -7.75 -1.84 21.36
CA GLY A 83 -6.34 -1.99 20.97
C GLY A 83 -6.11 -1.77 19.47
N TYR A 84 -6.91 -2.37 18.60
CA TYR A 84 -6.70 -2.31 17.15
C TYR A 84 -7.20 -1.00 16.51
N THR A 85 -8.23 -0.38 17.07
CA THR A 85 -8.81 0.85 16.51
C THR A 85 -8.10 2.12 16.97
N TYR A 86 -7.52 2.14 18.19
CA TYR A 86 -6.86 3.34 18.74
C TYR A 86 -5.35 3.41 18.47
N ASP A 87 -4.66 2.29 18.25
CA ASP A 87 -3.19 2.24 18.10
C ASP A 87 -2.71 2.29 16.62
N ASN A 88 -3.49 2.97 15.77
CA ASN A 88 -3.42 2.76 14.34
C ASN A 88 -2.56 3.81 13.60
N ALA A 89 -1.31 3.46 13.31
CA ALA A 89 -0.38 4.29 12.50
C ALA A 89 -0.68 4.28 10.98
N GLN A 90 -1.61 3.45 10.50
CA GLN A 90 -1.37 2.75 9.24
C GLN A 90 -1.99 3.44 8.01
N ILE A 91 -3.12 4.15 8.19
CA ILE A 91 -3.69 5.03 7.15
C ILE A 91 -2.91 6.36 7.00
N ILE A 92 -2.15 6.78 8.01
CA ILE A 92 -1.46 8.08 8.05
C ILE A 92 -0.36 8.21 6.96
N LEU A 93 0.16 7.09 6.44
CA LEU A 93 1.02 7.04 5.25
C LEU A 93 0.24 6.85 3.93
N LEU A 94 -0.87 6.08 3.94
CA LEU A 94 -1.78 5.88 2.79
C LEU A 94 -2.32 7.21 2.22
N ILE A 95 -2.55 8.21 3.08
CA ILE A 95 -3.18 9.51 2.73
C ILE A 95 -2.18 10.63 2.38
N ASN A 96 -0.92 10.58 2.81
CA ASN A 96 0.04 11.65 2.45
C ASN A 96 0.59 11.54 1.00
N SER A 97 0.34 10.43 0.30
CA SER A 97 0.81 10.19 -1.08
C SER A 97 -0.26 10.33 -2.17
N THR A 98 -1.53 10.47 -1.83
CA THR A 98 -2.61 10.73 -2.81
C THR A 98 -2.76 12.25 -3.02
N ASN A 99 -2.06 12.77 -4.05
CA ASN A 99 -2.23 14.10 -4.69
C ASN A 99 -1.59 15.36 -4.06
N LYS A 100 -0.25 15.47 -4.11
CA LYS A 100 0.39 16.76 -4.47
C LYS A 100 0.87 16.70 -5.92
N PRO A 101 0.64 17.73 -6.76
CA PRO A 101 0.92 17.71 -8.20
C PRO A 101 2.37 17.36 -8.61
N ASN A 102 3.31 17.38 -7.67
CA ASN A 102 4.76 17.31 -7.93
C ASN A 102 5.49 16.23 -7.10
N MET A 103 4.79 15.25 -6.50
CA MET A 103 5.48 14.08 -5.94
C MET A 103 5.47 12.93 -6.94
N PRO A 104 6.60 12.23 -7.18
CA PRO A 104 6.60 11.02 -8.00
C PRO A 104 5.62 10.01 -7.39
N GLN A 105 4.74 9.44 -8.22
CA GLN A 105 3.70 8.48 -7.85
C GLN A 105 4.31 7.25 -7.16
N THR A 106 4.52 7.36 -5.85
CA THR A 106 5.21 6.34 -5.06
C THR A 106 4.33 5.11 -4.88
N PHE A 107 3.01 5.28 -4.95
CA PHE A 107 2.04 4.21 -4.77
C PHE A 107 1.94 3.28 -5.98
N ASP A 108 2.16 3.78 -7.20
CA ASP A 108 2.21 2.95 -8.44
C ASP A 108 3.32 1.90 -8.43
N LYS A 109 4.32 2.06 -7.54
CA LYS A 109 5.41 1.10 -7.35
C LYS A 109 5.16 0.13 -6.18
N ILE A 110 4.06 0.30 -5.45
CA ILE A 110 3.73 -0.45 -4.23
C ILE A 110 2.44 -1.26 -4.41
N VAL A 111 1.47 -0.70 -5.12
CA VAL A 111 0.20 -1.35 -5.48
C VAL A 111 -0.06 -1.07 -6.95
N VAL A 112 -0.44 -2.09 -7.71
CA VAL A 112 -0.85 -1.91 -9.11
C VAL A 112 -1.97 -0.86 -9.18
N THR A 113 -1.86 0.08 -10.11
CA THR A 113 -2.72 1.27 -10.17
C THR A 113 -4.21 0.92 -10.08
N GLU A 114 -4.62 -0.20 -10.66
CA GLU A 114 -5.99 -0.69 -10.66
C GLU A 114 -6.55 -1.05 -9.27
N LEU A 115 -5.69 -1.40 -8.31
CA LEU A 115 -6.10 -1.84 -6.96
C LEU A 115 -5.91 -0.77 -5.89
N GLN A 116 -5.26 0.33 -6.21
CA GLN A 116 -4.90 1.37 -5.25
C GLN A 116 -6.10 1.91 -4.47
N GLU A 117 -7.14 2.32 -5.20
CA GLU A 117 -8.36 2.85 -4.60
C GLU A 117 -9.05 1.78 -3.75
N SER A 118 -9.28 0.58 -4.31
CA SER A 118 -9.93 -0.53 -3.60
C SER A 118 -9.16 -0.95 -2.35
N ALA A 119 -7.83 -0.97 -2.38
CA ALA A 119 -7.00 -1.34 -1.22
C ALA A 119 -7.12 -0.30 -0.10
N VAL A 120 -7.07 0.99 -0.43
CA VAL A 120 -7.28 2.07 0.55
C VAL A 120 -8.69 1.96 1.15
N THR A 121 -9.70 1.85 0.29
CA THR A 121 -11.10 1.85 0.69
C THR A 121 -11.42 0.69 1.61
N VAL A 122 -10.96 -0.53 1.31
CA VAL A 122 -11.14 -1.70 2.18
C VAL A 122 -10.59 -1.44 3.59
N ILE A 123 -9.37 -0.92 3.72
CA ILE A 123 -8.76 -0.67 5.04
C ILE A 123 -9.50 0.41 5.81
N VAL A 124 -9.92 1.50 5.14
CA VAL A 124 -10.67 2.60 5.77
C VAL A 124 -12.03 2.12 6.27
N GLU A 125 -12.80 1.46 5.42
CA GLU A 125 -14.17 1.07 5.71
C GLU A 125 -14.24 -0.06 6.74
N LEU A 126 -13.33 -1.03 6.68
CA LEU A 126 -13.23 -2.06 7.72
C LEU A 126 -12.89 -1.45 9.09
N ASN A 127 -11.99 -0.48 9.12
CA ASN A 127 -11.62 0.17 10.37
C ASN A 127 -12.80 0.97 10.97
N GLU A 128 -13.58 1.66 10.15
CA GLU A 128 -14.80 2.34 10.62
C GLU A 128 -15.89 1.33 11.05
N TYR A 129 -16.04 0.23 10.32
CA TYR A 129 -16.94 -0.86 10.71
C TYR A 129 -16.58 -1.43 12.08
N LEU A 130 -15.31 -1.73 12.34
CA LEU A 130 -14.84 -2.20 13.66
C LEU A 130 -15.08 -1.16 14.77
N LYS A 131 -14.86 0.13 14.50
CA LYS A 131 -15.17 1.19 15.47
C LYS A 131 -16.65 1.26 15.82
N ASN A 132 -17.52 0.99 14.86
CA ASN A 132 -18.96 0.93 15.11
C ASN A 132 -19.33 -0.34 15.87
N LEU A 133 -18.69 -1.46 15.56
CA LEU A 133 -18.84 -2.70 16.32
C LEU A 133 -18.50 -2.50 17.81
N VAL A 134 -17.46 -1.73 18.15
CA VAL A 134 -17.12 -1.36 19.55
C VAL A 134 -18.33 -0.84 20.30
N LYS A 135 -19.08 0.09 19.69
CA LYS A 135 -20.23 0.74 20.33
C LYS A 135 -21.39 -0.23 20.55
N GLU A 136 -21.47 -1.28 19.73
CA GLU A 136 -22.54 -2.28 19.79
C GLU A 136 -22.19 -3.47 20.70
N THR A 137 -20.92 -3.63 21.10
CA THR A 137 -20.42 -4.77 21.91
C THR A 137 -20.87 -4.81 23.39
N GLU A 138 -21.78 -3.92 23.80
CA GLU A 138 -22.35 -3.94 25.16
C GLU A 138 -23.32 -5.13 25.37
N GLU A 139 -23.86 -5.71 24.30
CA GLU A 139 -24.85 -6.80 24.35
C GLU A 139 -24.53 -7.91 23.34
N ILE A 140 -24.58 -9.19 23.80
CA ILE A 140 -24.31 -10.37 22.96
C ILE A 140 -25.33 -10.45 21.80
N GLU A 141 -26.57 -10.08 22.06
CA GLU A 141 -27.67 -10.13 21.11
C GLU A 141 -27.43 -9.21 19.90
N SER A 142 -26.76 -8.07 20.09
CA SER A 142 -26.33 -7.18 19.01
C SER A 142 -25.31 -7.88 18.10
N LEU A 143 -24.30 -8.57 18.67
CA LEU A 143 -23.33 -9.34 17.89
C LEU A 143 -23.98 -10.49 17.12
N LYS A 144 -24.93 -11.21 17.74
CA LYS A 144 -25.68 -12.28 17.08
C LYS A 144 -26.46 -11.77 15.87
N SER A 145 -27.01 -10.55 15.94
CA SER A 145 -27.74 -9.95 14.82
C SER A 145 -26.84 -9.65 13.61
N ARG A 146 -25.53 -9.52 13.83
CA ARG A 146 -24.50 -9.24 12.81
C ARG A 146 -23.76 -10.48 12.32
N HIS A 147 -24.09 -11.66 12.85
CA HIS A 147 -23.32 -12.88 12.63
C HIS A 147 -23.13 -13.23 11.14
N GLU A 148 -24.19 -13.14 10.34
CA GLU A 148 -24.14 -13.42 8.90
C GLU A 148 -23.28 -12.40 8.14
N GLU A 149 -23.41 -11.12 8.47
CA GLU A 149 -22.59 -10.04 7.89
C GLU A 149 -21.11 -10.27 8.20
N LEU A 150 -20.79 -10.53 9.48
CA LEU A 150 -19.43 -10.76 9.96
C LEU A 150 -18.78 -11.97 9.28
N MET A 151 -19.50 -13.09 9.17
CA MET A 151 -19.01 -14.28 8.44
C MET A 151 -18.75 -13.96 6.97
N THR A 152 -19.71 -13.32 6.30
CA THR A 152 -19.60 -13.01 4.87
C THR A 152 -18.40 -12.09 4.59
N ILE A 153 -18.20 -11.05 5.41
CA ILE A 153 -17.03 -10.17 5.27
C ILE A 153 -15.73 -10.97 5.51
N SER A 154 -15.69 -11.86 6.51
CA SER A 154 -14.50 -12.68 6.79
C SER A 154 -14.11 -13.56 5.59
N GLU A 155 -15.08 -14.22 4.95
CA GLU A 155 -14.85 -15.06 3.78
C GLU A 155 -14.33 -14.24 2.58
N LEU A 156 -14.93 -13.08 2.34
CA LEU A 156 -14.48 -12.17 1.28
C LEU A 156 -13.07 -11.62 1.55
N LEU A 157 -12.74 -11.38 2.83
CA LEU A 157 -11.40 -10.94 3.23
C LEU A 157 -10.35 -12.03 3.04
N ASP A 158 -10.67 -13.28 3.35
CA ASP A 158 -9.79 -14.41 3.09
C ASP A 158 -9.42 -14.50 1.61
N GLU A 159 -10.37 -14.27 0.71
CA GLU A 159 -10.13 -14.32 -0.75
C GLU A 159 -9.19 -13.21 -1.23
N ILE A 160 -9.17 -12.04 -0.59
CA ILE A 160 -8.29 -10.92 -0.99
C ILE A 160 -6.96 -10.88 -0.23
N SER A 161 -6.88 -11.48 0.96
CA SER A 161 -5.70 -11.43 1.85
C SER A 161 -4.46 -12.12 1.27
N TYR A 162 -4.64 -13.03 0.31
CA TYR A 162 -3.53 -13.73 -0.36
C TYR A 162 -3.09 -13.05 -1.67
N ILE A 163 -3.70 -11.93 -2.06
CA ILE A 163 -3.38 -11.23 -3.29
C ILE A 163 -2.22 -10.26 -3.03
N GLU A 164 -1.08 -10.55 -3.66
CA GLU A 164 0.08 -9.66 -3.65
C GLU A 164 -0.21 -8.43 -4.53
N LEU A 165 -0.50 -7.30 -3.88
CA LEU A 165 -1.03 -6.09 -4.50
C LEU A 165 -0.08 -5.39 -5.49
N ASP A 166 1.23 -5.64 -5.42
CA ASP A 166 2.26 -5.08 -6.31
C ASP A 166 2.43 -5.86 -7.63
N LYS A 167 1.95 -7.11 -7.67
CA LYS A 167 2.15 -8.04 -8.80
C LYS A 167 0.91 -8.86 -9.15
N ALA A 168 -0.27 -8.39 -8.76
CA ALA A 168 -1.54 -9.06 -9.00
C ALA A 168 -1.77 -9.32 -10.50
N THR A 169 -2.15 -10.55 -10.84
CA THR A 169 -2.57 -10.91 -12.20
C THR A 169 -3.93 -10.27 -12.53
N LYS A 170 -4.31 -10.22 -13.81
CA LYS A 170 -5.61 -9.69 -14.23
C LYS A 170 -6.79 -10.35 -13.51
N ASP A 171 -6.74 -11.66 -13.32
CA ASP A 171 -7.79 -12.41 -12.65
C ASP A 171 -7.83 -12.06 -11.15
N GLN A 172 -6.67 -11.93 -10.50
CA GLN A 172 -6.58 -11.49 -9.11
C GLN A 172 -7.08 -10.05 -8.91
N ILE A 173 -6.77 -9.15 -9.86
CA ILE A 173 -7.28 -7.77 -9.82
C ILE A 173 -8.80 -7.76 -9.86
N GLU A 174 -9.41 -8.58 -10.72
CA GLU A 174 -10.87 -8.66 -10.82
C GLU A 174 -11.49 -9.25 -9.54
N ILE A 175 -10.93 -10.36 -9.04
CA ILE A 175 -11.37 -10.97 -7.76
C ILE A 175 -11.31 -9.93 -6.63
N TYR A 176 -10.18 -9.23 -6.53
CA TYR A 176 -9.99 -8.20 -5.50
C TYR A 176 -11.06 -7.11 -5.61
N LYS A 177 -11.27 -6.56 -6.81
CA LYS A 177 -12.25 -5.50 -7.03
C LYS A 177 -13.67 -5.94 -6.69
N VAL A 178 -14.09 -7.09 -7.21
CA VAL A 178 -15.43 -7.64 -6.98
C VAL A 178 -15.66 -7.88 -5.49
N ASN A 179 -14.70 -8.51 -4.80
CA ASN A 179 -14.87 -8.82 -3.38
C ASN A 179 -14.75 -7.57 -2.50
N SER A 180 -13.85 -6.64 -2.83
CA SER A 180 -13.79 -5.34 -2.16
C SER A 180 -15.14 -4.61 -2.25
N GLN A 181 -15.77 -4.58 -3.42
CA GLN A 181 -17.07 -3.96 -3.59
C GLN A 181 -18.16 -4.66 -2.77
N LYS A 182 -18.20 -6.00 -2.77
CA LYS A 182 -19.16 -6.75 -1.94
C LYS A 182 -18.99 -6.44 -0.45
N ILE A 183 -17.75 -6.30 0.03
CA ILE A 183 -17.49 -5.90 1.42
C ILE A 183 -18.08 -4.50 1.66
N MET A 184 -17.87 -3.56 0.73
CA MET A 184 -18.42 -2.20 0.87
C MET A 184 -19.94 -2.18 0.86
N ASP A 185 -20.57 -3.04 0.07
CA ASP A 185 -22.04 -3.17 -0.02
C ASP A 185 -22.66 -3.76 1.26
N ILE A 186 -21.88 -4.49 2.07
CA ILE A 186 -22.33 -5.01 3.38
C ILE A 186 -22.15 -3.94 4.46
N ILE A 187 -21.07 -3.15 4.38
CA ILE A 187 -20.74 -2.13 5.38
C ILE A 187 -21.65 -0.88 5.26
N ASN A 188 -22.11 -0.52 4.05
CA ASN A 188 -22.89 0.69 3.76
C ASN A 188 -24.39 0.42 3.55
#